data_AF-A0A5M3W9K6-F1
#
_entry.id   AF-A0A5M3W9K6-F1
#
_cell.length_a   1.000
_cell.length_b   1.000
_cell.length_c   1.000
_cell.angle_alpha   90.00
_cell.angle_beta   90.00
_cell.angle_gamma   90.00
#
_symmetry.space_group_name_H-M   'P 1'
#
loop_
_entity.id
_entity.type
_entity.pdbx_description
1 polymer ?
#
loop_
_entity_poly.entity_id
_entity_poly.type
_entity_poly.pdbx_seq_one_letter_code
_entity_poly.pdbx_strand_id
1 'polypeptide(L)'
;MSEHEVDDPRTRGLEIMKRVYGWEHVGDAPGDFFAMTVEHLFARVWGRDVLSMRDRRLLLAGLLVGQGQDDALATQLDAALRAGELTAEELREVVVFLTHYAGWTRGAKLNDQVEEIIARTSD
;
A
#
# COMPACT_ATOMS: atom_id res chain seq x y z
N MET A 1 -27.58 -0.70 24.23
CA MET A 1 -26.59 -0.35 23.20
C MET A 1 -27.12 -0.96 21.91
N SER A 2 -27.62 -0.14 20.98
CA SER A 2 -28.32 -0.62 19.78
C SER A 2 -27.33 -1.03 18.69
N GLU A 3 -27.72 -2.00 17.86
CA GLU A 3 -26.95 -2.62 16.75
C GLU A 3 -26.49 -1.66 15.62
N HIS A 4 -26.58 -0.35 15.81
CA HIS A 4 -26.18 0.67 14.81
C HIS A 4 -24.81 1.31 15.07
N GLU A 5 -24.09 0.88 16.11
CA GLU A 5 -22.76 1.42 16.44
C GLU A 5 -21.62 0.70 15.69
N VAL A 6 -21.89 -0.34 14.88
CA VAL A 6 -20.87 -1.30 14.40
C VAL A 6 -20.45 -1.15 12.93
N ASP A 7 -20.97 -0.18 12.15
CA ASP A 7 -20.56 -0.01 10.75
C ASP A 7 -20.50 1.46 10.30
N ASP A 8 -19.77 2.30 11.04
CA ASP A 8 -19.40 3.62 10.54
C ASP A 8 -18.29 3.48 9.47
N PRO A 9 -18.58 3.77 8.19
CA PRO A 9 -17.60 3.66 7.12
C PRO A 9 -16.41 4.60 7.33
N ARG A 10 -16.58 5.72 8.03
CA ARG A 10 -15.51 6.68 8.26
C ARG A 10 -14.50 6.14 9.25
N THR A 11 -14.96 5.65 10.40
CA THR A 11 -14.12 4.98 11.41
C THR A 11 -13.38 3.78 10.80
N ARG A 12 -14.09 2.88 10.10
CA ARG A 12 -13.46 1.74 9.43
C ARG A 12 -12.43 2.18 8.39
N GLY A 13 -12.75 3.21 7.61
CA GLY A 13 -11.87 3.77 6.61
C GLY A 13 -10.56 4.30 7.20
N LEU A 14 -10.64 5.02 8.32
CA LEU A 14 -9.45 5.57 9.00
C LEU A 14 -8.55 4.45 9.52
N GLU A 15 -9.12 3.40 10.11
CA GLU A 15 -8.36 2.23 10.58
C GLU A 15 -7.66 1.49 9.43
N ILE A 16 -8.35 1.29 8.31
CA ILE A 16 -7.75 0.66 7.13
C ILE A 16 -6.70 1.58 6.49
N MET A 17 -6.95 2.88 6.41
CA MET A 17 -5.98 3.86 5.88
C MET A 17 -4.69 3.85 6.72
N LYS A 18 -4.83 3.83 8.04
CA LYS A 18 -3.71 3.71 8.99
C LYS A 18 -2.88 2.46 8.70
N ARG A 19 -3.53 1.32 8.50
CA ARG A 19 -2.87 0.06 8.14
C ARG A 19 -2.19 0.11 6.77
N VAL A 20 -2.82 0.71 5.76
CA VAL A 20 -2.29 0.80 4.40
C VAL A 20 -0.99 1.61 4.36
N TYR A 21 -0.93 2.74 5.08
CA TYR A 21 0.22 3.64 5.08
C TYR A 21 1.24 3.39 6.19
N GLY A 22 0.89 2.62 7.21
CA GLY A 22 1.78 2.36 8.36
C GLY A 22 2.05 3.61 9.22
N TRP A 23 1.25 4.66 9.08
CA TRP A 23 1.39 5.89 9.87
C TRP A 23 0.70 5.74 11.22
N GLU A 24 1.36 6.13 12.31
CA GLU A 24 0.74 6.07 13.66
C GLU A 24 -0.48 6.99 13.76
N HIS A 25 -0.48 8.09 13.01
CA HIS A 25 -1.53 9.11 13.01
C HIS A 25 -2.01 9.40 11.59
N VAL A 26 -3.27 9.07 11.32
CA VAL A 26 -4.02 9.56 10.16
C VAL A 26 -5.06 10.53 10.71
N GLY A 27 -4.91 11.82 10.39
CA GLY A 27 -5.87 12.84 10.81
C GLY A 27 -7.19 12.70 10.07
N ASP A 28 -8.30 12.95 10.76
CA ASP A 28 -9.61 13.09 10.12
C ASP A 28 -9.78 14.51 9.56
N ALA A 29 -10.26 14.65 8.32
CA ALA A 29 -10.44 15.94 7.66
C ALA A 29 -11.83 16.08 7.01
N PRO A 30 -12.44 17.28 7.04
CA PRO A 30 -13.75 17.49 6.42
C PRO A 30 -13.68 17.50 4.89
N GLY A 31 -14.86 17.37 4.26
CA GLY A 31 -15.05 17.57 2.82
C GLY A 31 -15.08 16.27 1.99
N ASP A 32 -15.69 16.38 0.81
CA ASP A 32 -16.04 15.22 -0.03
C ASP A 32 -14.82 14.42 -0.49
N PHE A 33 -13.70 15.08 -0.78
CA PHE A 33 -12.47 14.39 -1.17
C PHE A 33 -11.98 13.43 -0.09
N PHE A 34 -11.94 13.88 1.16
CA PHE A 34 -11.49 13.06 2.27
C PHE A 34 -12.53 11.97 2.60
N ALA A 35 -13.82 12.31 2.55
CA ALA A 35 -14.90 11.33 2.72
C ALA A 35 -14.82 10.21 1.66
N MET A 36 -14.66 10.53 0.37
CA MET A 36 -14.47 9.52 -0.69
C MET A 36 -13.22 8.67 -0.48
N THR A 37 -12.13 9.27 0.00
CA THR A 37 -10.89 8.54 0.26
C THR A 37 -11.07 7.56 1.42
N VAL A 38 -11.64 8.01 2.53
CA VAL A 38 -11.77 7.20 3.75
C VAL A 38 -12.94 6.23 3.68
N GLU A 39 -14.14 6.74 3.45
CA GLU A 39 -15.39 5.98 3.54
C GLU A 39 -15.62 5.07 2.32
N HIS A 40 -15.01 5.39 1.17
CA HIS A 40 -15.10 4.55 -0.03
C HIS A 40 -13.81 3.79 -0.31
N LEU A 41 -12.71 4.46 -0.64
CA LEU A 41 -11.47 3.77 -1.02
C LEU A 41 -10.96 2.88 0.12
N PHE A 42 -10.79 3.40 1.33
CA PHE A 42 -10.26 2.60 2.42
C PHE A 42 -11.27 1.65 3.03
N ALA A 43 -12.47 2.12 3.40
CA ALA A 43 -13.45 1.24 4.03
C ALA A 43 -14.01 0.15 3.09
N ARG A 44 -14.22 0.47 1.81
CA ARG A 44 -14.97 -0.41 0.88
C ARG A 44 -14.13 -1.04 -0.22
N VAL A 45 -12.95 -0.53 -0.56
CA VAL A 45 -12.06 -1.16 -1.56
C VAL A 45 -10.94 -1.94 -0.87
N TRP A 46 -10.17 -1.26 -0.02
CA TRP A 46 -9.11 -1.90 0.77
C TRP A 46 -9.66 -2.77 1.90
N GLY A 47 -10.75 -2.36 2.54
CA GLY A 47 -11.38 -3.08 3.64
C GLY A 47 -12.10 -4.39 3.26
N ARG A 48 -12.13 -4.78 1.98
CA ARG A 48 -12.70 -6.08 1.55
C ARG A 48 -11.76 -7.22 1.95
N ASP A 49 -12.30 -8.40 2.21
CA ASP A 49 -11.58 -9.55 2.77
C ASP A 49 -11.30 -10.68 1.76
N VAL A 50 -11.73 -10.53 0.50
CA VAL A 50 -11.54 -11.56 -0.55
C VAL A 50 -10.08 -11.74 -0.99
N LEU A 51 -9.31 -10.65 -1.00
CA LEU A 51 -7.85 -10.67 -1.17
C LEU A 51 -7.19 -10.26 0.13
N SER A 52 -5.96 -10.69 0.37
CA SER A 52 -5.18 -10.16 1.49
C SER A 52 -4.68 -8.74 1.20
N MET A 53 -4.20 -8.05 2.22
CA MET A 53 -3.48 -6.77 2.04
C MET A 53 -2.24 -6.94 1.16
N ARG A 54 -1.48 -8.02 1.40
CA ARG A 54 -0.31 -8.41 0.61
C ARG A 54 -0.66 -8.58 -0.87
N ASP A 55 -1.74 -9.28 -1.20
CA ASP A 55 -2.12 -9.53 -2.60
C ASP A 55 -2.49 -8.22 -3.31
N ARG A 56 -3.24 -7.34 -2.63
CA ARG A 56 -3.55 -6.00 -3.17
C ARG A 56 -2.30 -5.17 -3.38
N ARG A 57 -1.35 -5.25 -2.45
CA ARG A 57 -0.07 -4.54 -2.53
C ARG A 57 0.71 -4.95 -3.77
N LEU A 58 0.79 -6.26 -4.06
CA LEU A 58 1.47 -6.77 -5.24
C LEU A 58 0.78 -6.33 -6.54
N LEU A 59 -0.55 -6.36 -6.59
CA LEU A 59 -1.31 -5.86 -7.75
C LEU A 59 -1.07 -4.37 -8.00
N LEU A 60 -1.15 -3.56 -6.95
CA LEU A 60 -0.92 -2.12 -7.04
C LEU A 60 0.53 -1.81 -7.42
N ALA A 61 1.51 -2.49 -6.80
CA ALA A 61 2.93 -2.32 -7.13
C ALA A 61 3.21 -2.61 -8.61
N GLY A 62 2.68 -3.71 -9.15
CA GLY A 62 2.81 -4.03 -10.58
C GLY A 62 2.23 -2.93 -11.48
N LEU A 63 1.06 -2.38 -11.13
CA LEU A 63 0.44 -1.27 -11.86
C LEU A 63 1.29 0.00 -11.80
N LEU A 64 1.80 0.36 -10.62
CA LEU A 64 2.62 1.57 -10.42
C LEU A 64 3.96 1.47 -11.15
N VAL A 65 4.63 0.31 -11.13
CA VAL A 65 5.84 0.06 -11.91
C VAL A 65 5.55 0.18 -13.41
N GLY A 66 4.48 -0.45 -13.89
CA GLY A 66 4.06 -0.39 -15.29
C GLY A 66 3.73 1.03 -15.76
N GLN A 67 3.21 1.88 -14.88
CA GLN A 67 2.88 3.28 -15.17
C GLN A 67 4.04 4.25 -14.92
N GLY A 68 5.01 3.89 -14.09
CA GLY A 68 6.20 4.71 -13.79
C GLY A 68 5.92 5.72 -12.69
N GLN A 69 5.07 5.32 -11.75
CA GLN A 69 4.68 6.13 -10.61
C GLN A 69 5.57 5.81 -9.42
N ASP A 70 6.84 6.21 -9.52
CA ASP A 70 7.92 5.81 -8.62
C ASP A 70 7.70 6.29 -7.17
N ASP A 71 7.16 7.50 -6.97
CA ASP A 71 6.93 8.06 -5.62
C ASP A 71 5.82 7.31 -4.87
N ALA A 72 4.73 7.02 -5.58
CA ALA A 72 3.62 6.23 -5.05
C ALA A 72 4.07 4.79 -4.76
N LEU A 73 4.88 4.21 -5.64
CA LEU A 73 5.43 2.87 -5.47
C LEU A 73 6.30 2.78 -4.22
N ALA A 74 7.24 3.71 -4.05
CA ALA A 74 8.13 3.74 -2.87
C ALA A 74 7.33 3.77 -1.56
N THR A 75 6.28 4.59 -1.51
CA THR A 75 5.38 4.68 -0.34
C THR A 75 4.71 3.34 -0.05
N GLN A 76 4.23 2.63 -1.09
CA GLN A 76 3.56 1.34 -0.92
C GLN A 76 4.52 0.23 -0.49
N LEU A 77 5.73 0.18 -1.06
CA LEU A 77 6.72 -0.84 -0.73
C LEU A 77 7.31 -0.66 0.67
N ASP A 78 7.57 0.58 1.09
CA ASP A 78 8.03 0.89 2.46
C ASP A 78 6.98 0.49 3.50
N ALA A 79 5.72 0.87 3.29
CA ALA A 79 4.63 0.46 4.16
C ALA A 79 4.45 -1.06 4.23
N ALA A 80 4.57 -1.76 3.09
CA ALA A 80 4.44 -3.21 3.03
C ALA A 80 5.55 -3.93 3.81
N LEU A 81 6.80 -3.45 3.70
CA LEU A 81 7.94 -4.01 4.42
C LEU A 81 7.80 -3.79 5.93
N ARG A 82 7.50 -2.55 6.36
CA ARG A 82 7.32 -2.20 7.77
C ARG A 82 6.16 -2.94 8.43
N ALA A 83 5.08 -3.17 7.68
CA ALA A 83 3.93 -3.93 8.16
C ALA A 83 4.16 -5.45 8.17
N GLY A 84 5.29 -5.94 7.64
CA GLY A 84 5.58 -7.37 7.51
C GLY A 84 4.69 -8.08 6.47
N GLU A 85 4.07 -7.34 5.55
CA GLU A 85 3.26 -7.90 4.46
C GLU A 85 4.13 -8.51 3.36
N LEU A 86 5.33 -7.97 3.18
CA LEU A 86 6.37 -8.46 2.27
C LEU A 86 7.71 -8.45 3.00
N THR A 87 8.50 -9.50 2.77
CA THR A 87 9.89 -9.56 3.23
C THR A 87 10.84 -8.89 2.23
N ALA A 88 12.07 -8.59 2.67
CA ALA A 88 13.13 -8.09 1.80
C ALA A 88 13.43 -9.06 0.63
N GLU A 89 13.36 -10.37 0.87
CA GLU A 89 13.54 -11.40 -0.18
C GLU A 89 12.39 -11.36 -1.20
N GLU A 90 11.15 -11.25 -0.75
CA GLU A 90 9.99 -11.14 -1.64
C GLU A 90 10.01 -9.84 -2.46
N LEU A 91 10.47 -8.72 -1.90
CA LEU A 91 10.63 -7.47 -2.66
C LEU A 91 11.67 -7.61 -3.77
N ARG A 92 12.79 -8.29 -3.50
CA ARG A 92 13.80 -8.60 -4.53
C ARG A 92 13.24 -9.53 -5.61
N GLU A 93 12.39 -10.49 -5.25
CA GLU A 93 11.72 -11.35 -6.24
C GLU A 93 10.74 -10.55 -7.13
N VAL A 94 10.02 -9.57 -6.57
CA VAL A 94 9.19 -8.65 -7.36
C VAL A 94 10.02 -7.88 -8.38
N VAL A 95 11.23 -7.46 -8.01
CA VAL A 95 12.17 -6.79 -8.94
C VAL A 95 12.54 -7.72 -10.10
N VAL A 96 12.92 -8.97 -9.80
CA VAL A 96 13.29 -9.98 -10.81
C VAL A 96 12.13 -10.18 -11.78
N PHE A 97 10.91 -10.37 -11.27
CA PHE A 97 9.74 -10.62 -12.11
C PHE A 97 9.37 -9.39 -12.96
N LEU A 98 9.20 -8.22 -12.34
CA LEU A 98 8.72 -7.03 -13.04
C LEU A 98 9.75 -6.45 -14.00
N THR A 99 11.06 -6.69 -13.83
CA THR A 99 12.08 -6.31 -14.81
C THR A 99 11.79 -6.93 -16.19
N HIS A 100 11.27 -8.16 -16.23
CA HIS A 100 10.96 -8.86 -17.48
C HIS A 100 9.67 -8.38 -18.15
N TYR A 101 8.67 -7.95 -17.37
CA TYR A 101 7.35 -7.55 -17.89
C TYR A 101 7.16 -6.04 -18.05
N ALA A 102 7.82 -5.24 -17.21
CA ALA A 102 7.82 -3.78 -17.30
C ALA A 102 9.06 -3.23 -18.03
N GLY A 103 10.07 -4.07 -18.29
CA GLY A 103 11.29 -3.72 -19.00
C GLY A 103 12.41 -3.22 -18.11
N TRP A 104 13.65 -3.40 -18.60
CA TRP A 104 14.88 -3.20 -17.84
C TRP A 104 15.06 -1.80 -17.25
N THR A 105 14.62 -0.74 -17.94
CA THR A 105 14.73 0.63 -17.43
C THR A 105 13.91 0.83 -16.15
N ARG A 106 12.67 0.33 -16.12
CA ARG A 106 11.79 0.41 -14.94
C ARG A 106 12.23 -0.58 -13.85
N GLY A 107 12.68 -1.76 -14.26
CA GLY A 107 13.24 -2.77 -13.35
C GLY A 107 14.47 -2.28 -12.57
N ALA A 108 15.43 -1.64 -13.25
CA ALA A 108 16.60 -1.06 -12.60
C ALA A 108 16.22 0.03 -11.59
N LYS A 109 15.26 0.90 -11.93
CA LYS A 109 14.76 1.92 -11.01
C LYS A 109 14.07 1.31 -9.79
N LEU A 110 13.22 0.29 -10.00
CA LEU A 110 12.58 -0.47 -8.92
C LEU A 110 13.62 -1.16 -8.01
N ASN A 111 14.69 -1.73 -8.58
CA ASN A 111 15.78 -2.33 -7.83
C ASN A 111 16.42 -1.32 -6.86
N ASP A 112 16.80 -0.14 -7.37
CA ASP A 112 17.41 0.90 -6.54
C ASP A 112 16.49 1.33 -5.40
N GLN A 113 15.19 1.49 -5.68
CA GLN A 113 14.20 1.84 -4.66
C GLN A 113 14.03 0.73 -3.60
N VAL A 114 13.99 -0.54 -4.01
CA VAL A 114 13.84 -1.67 -3.09
C VAL A 114 15.04 -1.77 -2.16
N GLU A 115 16.27 -1.66 -2.67
CA GLU A 115 17.46 -1.74 -1.83
C GLU A 115 17.57 -0.53 -0.88
N GLU A 116 17.17 0.67 -1.31
CA GLU A 116 17.09 1.84 -0.42
C GLU A 116 16.08 1.62 0.72
N ILE A 117 14.89 1.10 0.40
CA ILE A 117 13.85 0.81 1.40
C ILE A 117 14.32 -0.24 2.41
N ILE A 118 14.95 -1.31 1.94
CA ILE A 118 15.48 -2.38 2.81
C ILE A 118 16.56 -1.80 3.74
N ALA A 119 17.48 -0.99 3.22
CA ALA A 119 18.54 -0.38 4.00
C ALA A 119 17.98 0.50 5.13
N ARG A 120 17.03 1.39 4.84
CA ARG A 120 16.43 2.30 5.84
C ARG A 120 15.51 1.62 6.86
N THR A 121 15.11 0.38 6.62
CA THR A 121 14.22 -0.38 7.53
C THR A 121 14.99 -1.40 8.37
N SER A 122 16.28 -1.59 8.09
CA SER A 122 17.18 -2.49 8.85
C SER A 122 17.87 -1.81 10.03
N ASP A 123 17.65 -0.49 10.20
CA ASP A 123 18.07 0.33 11.35
C ASP A 123 16.93 0.45 12.39
#